data_AF-A0A0F9JGE4-F1
#
_entry.id   AF-A0A0F9JGE4-F1
#
_cell.length_a   1.000
_cell.length_b   1.000
_cell.length_c   1.000
_cell.angle_alpha   90.00
_cell.angle_beta   90.00
_cell.angle_gamma   90.00
#
_symmetry.space_group_name_H-M   'P 1'
#
loop_
_entity.id
_entity.type
_entity.pdbx_description
1 polymer ?
#
loop_
_entity_poly.entity_id
_entity_poly.type
_entity_poly.pdbx_seq_one_letter_code
_entity_poly.pdbx_strand_id
1 'polypeptide(L)'
;MPLVESPVSCAGCGACCINLSIEAEGGDPPAEMVTERQGKRVMKQREDHACVALDPKTRHCTIYEWRPDICRQFGPEDEQCLDALNRLQQKVMNECEEELEAILRETAILVLKYGYAPFVRTVADGGPQDIQVFLRRRLHAPDVRSGQLAAAVTEFIGQVNSHTEELPE
;
A
#
# COMPACT_ATOMS: atom_id res chain seq x y z
N MET A 1 -1.06 -23.38 -7.79
CA MET A 1 -1.21 -23.28 -6.32
C MET A 1 -1.46 -21.81 -6.01
N PRO A 2 -2.46 -21.44 -5.19
CA PRO A 2 -2.56 -20.06 -4.75
C PRO A 2 -1.33 -19.76 -3.87
N LEU A 3 -0.77 -18.57 -4.03
CA LEU A 3 0.41 -18.09 -3.28
C LEU A 3 0.05 -17.60 -1.87
N VAL A 4 -1.19 -17.83 -1.42
CA VAL A 4 -1.77 -17.13 -0.28
C VAL A 4 -2.43 -18.10 0.68
N GLU A 5 -1.92 -18.12 1.91
CA GLU A 5 -2.62 -18.73 3.04
C GLU A 5 -3.84 -17.89 3.37
N SER A 6 -5.01 -18.54 3.42
CA SER A 6 -6.25 -17.88 3.85
C SER A 6 -6.11 -17.40 5.30
N PRO A 7 -6.52 -16.15 5.62
CA PRO A 7 -6.49 -15.67 6.99
C PRO A 7 -7.49 -16.46 7.84
N VAL A 8 -7.15 -16.74 9.10
CA VAL A 8 -8.06 -17.42 10.04
C VAL A 8 -9.31 -16.57 10.36
N SER A 9 -9.28 -15.25 10.10
CA SER A 9 -10.45 -14.37 10.26
C SER A 9 -10.40 -13.13 9.37
N CYS A 10 -11.56 -12.51 9.14
CA CYS A 10 -11.68 -11.24 8.44
C CYS A 10 -11.17 -10.03 9.26
N ALA A 11 -10.92 -10.20 10.56
CA ALA A 11 -10.40 -9.13 11.41
C ALA A 11 -8.96 -8.80 11.00
N GLY A 12 -8.72 -7.54 10.62
CA GLY A 12 -7.41 -7.03 10.25
C GLY A 12 -6.99 -7.22 8.79
N CYS A 13 -7.71 -8.02 7.98
CA CYS A 13 -7.35 -8.21 6.57
C CYS A 13 -7.93 -7.10 5.67
N GLY A 14 -9.24 -6.85 5.75
CA GLY A 14 -9.96 -5.88 4.91
C GLY A 14 -10.11 -6.27 3.43
N ALA A 15 -9.61 -7.43 2.98
CA ALA A 15 -9.50 -7.77 1.56
C ALA A 15 -10.84 -7.72 0.80
N CYS A 16 -11.87 -8.39 1.33
CA CYS A 16 -13.22 -8.34 0.74
C CYS A 16 -13.80 -6.93 0.75
N CYS A 17 -13.57 -6.17 1.82
CA CYS A 17 -14.05 -4.79 1.92
C CYS A 17 -13.38 -3.85 0.92
N ILE A 18 -12.15 -4.15 0.48
CA ILE A 18 -11.38 -3.33 -0.47
C ILE A 18 -11.71 -3.68 -1.93
N ASN A 19 -12.07 -4.93 -2.21
CA ASN A 19 -12.16 -5.43 -3.58
C ASN A 19 -13.56 -5.85 -4.05
N LEU A 20 -14.51 -6.05 -3.13
CA LEU A 20 -15.86 -6.53 -3.47
C LEU A 20 -16.90 -5.42 -3.32
N SER A 21 -17.84 -5.39 -4.28
CA SER A 21 -19.06 -4.59 -4.20
C SER A 21 -20.17 -5.49 -3.66
N ILE A 22 -20.56 -5.27 -2.41
CA ILE A 22 -21.53 -6.12 -1.70
C ILE A 22 -22.93 -5.53 -1.81
N GLU A 23 -23.90 -6.37 -2.16
CA GLU A 23 -25.32 -6.02 -2.06
C GLU A 23 -25.72 -5.85 -0.58
N ALA A 24 -26.42 -4.76 -0.30
CA ALA A 24 -26.81 -4.36 1.05
C ALA A 24 -28.15 -5.01 1.46
N GLU A 25 -28.26 -6.32 1.24
CA GLU A 25 -29.43 -7.12 1.64
C GLU A 25 -29.25 -7.68 3.05
N GLY A 26 -30.31 -7.59 3.85
CA GLY A 26 -30.30 -7.98 5.26
C GLY A 26 -29.39 -7.11 6.14
N GLY A 27 -29.30 -7.44 7.42
CA GLY A 27 -28.39 -6.80 8.37
C GLY A 27 -28.65 -5.32 8.75
N ASP A 28 -29.57 -4.65 8.06
CA ASP A 28 -29.95 -3.23 8.26
C ASP A 28 -28.77 -2.25 8.31
N PRO A 29 -27.88 -2.21 7.29
CA PRO A 29 -26.81 -1.21 7.22
C PRO A 29 -27.37 0.22 7.18
N PRO A 30 -26.68 1.21 7.78
CA PRO A 30 -27.12 2.60 7.76
C PRO A 30 -27.36 3.11 6.34
N ALA A 31 -28.49 3.80 6.13
CA ALA A 31 -28.93 4.22 4.80
C ALA A 31 -27.92 5.14 4.10
N GLU A 32 -27.20 5.95 4.86
CA GLU A 32 -26.14 6.83 4.38
C GLU A 32 -24.92 6.08 3.83
N MET A 33 -24.74 4.80 4.18
CA MET A 33 -23.65 3.93 3.72
C MET A 33 -24.03 3.05 2.53
N VAL A 34 -25.26 3.15 2.04
CA VAL A 34 -25.81 2.34 0.93
C VAL A 34 -26.14 3.23 -0.26
N THR A 35 -25.87 2.75 -1.47
CA THR A 35 -26.23 3.41 -2.73
C THR A 35 -26.91 2.42 -3.66
N GLU A 36 -27.56 2.92 -4.70
CA GLU A 36 -28.06 2.07 -5.78
C GLU A 36 -27.03 1.94 -6.90
N ARG A 37 -26.87 0.72 -7.41
CA ARG A 37 -26.05 0.40 -8.58
C ARG A 37 -26.75 -0.69 -9.38
N GLN A 38 -27.02 -0.42 -10.67
CA GLN A 38 -27.70 -1.36 -11.56
C GLN A 38 -29.04 -1.88 -11.01
N GLY A 39 -29.81 -1.02 -10.33
CA GLY A 39 -31.11 -1.38 -9.75
C GLY A 39 -31.02 -2.20 -8.46
N LYS A 40 -29.82 -2.36 -7.88
CA LYS A 40 -29.60 -3.05 -6.61
C LYS A 40 -29.05 -2.11 -5.55
N ARG A 41 -29.44 -2.31 -4.30
CA ARG A 41 -28.85 -1.63 -3.15
C ARG A 41 -27.50 -2.27 -2.84
N VAL A 42 -26.43 -1.48 -2.82
CA VAL A 42 -25.06 -1.94 -2.56
C VAL A 42 -24.38 -1.06 -1.52
N MET A 43 -23.42 -1.61 -0.80
CA MET A 43 -22.56 -0.82 0.09
C MET A 43 -21.79 0.21 -0.73
N LYS A 44 -21.77 1.46 -0.27
CA LYS A 44 -20.97 2.53 -0.87
C LYS A 44 -19.48 2.18 -0.78
N GLN A 45 -18.74 2.56 -1.80
CA GLN A 45 -17.27 2.54 -1.82
C GLN A 45 -16.74 3.97 -1.81
N ARG A 46 -15.60 4.18 -1.15
CA ARG A 46 -14.80 5.40 -1.21
C ARG A 46 -14.06 5.46 -2.55
N GLU A 47 -13.30 6.54 -2.76
CA GLU A 47 -12.49 6.74 -3.96
C GLU A 47 -11.40 5.69 -4.14
N ASP A 48 -10.88 5.11 -3.04
CA ASP A 48 -9.93 3.99 -3.03
C ASP A 48 -10.59 2.62 -3.31
N HIS A 49 -11.87 2.62 -3.71
CA HIS A 49 -12.74 1.45 -3.91
C HIS A 49 -13.05 0.63 -2.65
N ALA A 50 -12.59 1.05 -1.47
CA ALA A 50 -12.91 0.36 -0.25
C ALA A 50 -14.32 0.71 0.24
N CYS A 51 -15.01 -0.27 0.83
CA CYS A 51 -16.29 -0.08 1.50
C CYS A 51 -16.19 1.05 2.53
N VAL A 52 -17.19 1.94 2.55
CA VAL A 52 -17.23 3.10 3.47
C VAL A 52 -17.23 2.70 4.95
N ALA A 53 -17.68 1.48 5.25
CA ALA A 53 -17.69 0.93 6.61
C ALA A 53 -16.33 0.36 7.06
N LEU A 54 -15.31 0.31 6.20
CA LEU A 54 -13.99 -0.19 6.56
C LEU A 54 -13.17 0.90 7.24
N ASP A 55 -12.75 0.66 8.48
CA ASP A 55 -11.76 1.50 9.16
C ASP A 55 -10.38 1.34 8.47
N PRO A 56 -9.77 2.42 7.95
CA PRO A 56 -8.51 2.34 7.21
C PRO A 56 -7.30 1.97 8.08
N LYS A 57 -7.37 2.19 9.40
CA LYS A 57 -6.28 1.89 10.35
C LYS A 57 -6.40 0.47 10.89
N THR A 58 -7.57 0.12 11.41
CA THR A 58 -7.77 -1.17 12.08
C THR A 58 -8.17 -2.27 11.10
N ARG A 59 -8.63 -1.91 9.90
CA ARG A 59 -9.20 -2.83 8.89
C ARG A 59 -10.39 -3.63 9.42
N HIS A 60 -11.11 -3.06 10.40
CA HIS A 60 -12.35 -3.61 10.92
C HIS A 60 -13.56 -2.91 10.33
N CYS A 61 -14.69 -3.63 10.27
CA CYS A 61 -15.95 -3.03 9.89
C CYS A 61 -16.50 -2.22 11.07
N THR A 62 -16.79 -0.94 10.87
CA THR A 62 -17.33 -0.04 11.89
C THR A 62 -18.81 -0.30 12.21
N ILE A 63 -19.50 -1.05 11.34
CA ILE A 63 -20.91 -1.45 11.51
C ILE A 63 -21.05 -2.96 11.69
N TYR A 64 -20.09 -3.63 12.34
CA TYR A 64 -20.02 -5.10 12.40
C TYR A 64 -21.34 -5.79 12.73
N GLU A 65 -22.12 -5.21 13.66
CA GLU A 65 -23.44 -5.68 14.11
C GLU A 65 -24.59 -5.41 13.13
N TRP A 66 -24.42 -4.47 12.20
CA TRP A 66 -25.40 -4.10 11.16
C TRP A 66 -24.92 -4.45 9.74
N ARG A 67 -23.96 -5.38 9.64
CA ARG A 67 -23.44 -5.79 8.33
C ARG A 67 -24.52 -6.52 7.54
N PRO A 68 -24.58 -6.31 6.20
CA PRO A 68 -25.40 -7.10 5.29
C PRO A 68 -25.17 -8.59 5.48
N ASP A 69 -26.19 -9.40 5.17
CA ASP A 69 -26.15 -10.85 5.37
C ASP A 69 -25.05 -11.51 4.56
N ILE A 70 -24.84 -11.01 3.33
CA ILE A 70 -23.73 -11.40 2.46
C ILE A 70 -22.40 -11.29 3.23
N CYS A 71 -22.09 -10.15 3.85
CA CYS A 71 -20.86 -9.97 4.63
C CYS A 71 -20.71 -10.91 5.86
N ARG A 72 -21.80 -11.54 6.33
CA ARG A 72 -21.77 -12.51 7.44
C ARG A 72 -21.57 -13.94 6.96
N GLN A 73 -22.01 -14.22 5.74
CA GLN A 73 -22.02 -15.57 5.17
C GLN A 73 -20.67 -15.94 4.56
N PHE A 74 -19.92 -14.97 3.98
CA PHE A 74 -18.62 -15.29 3.38
C PHE A 74 -17.58 -15.67 4.43
N GLY A 75 -17.00 -16.85 4.24
CA GLY A 75 -15.91 -17.38 5.04
C GLY A 75 -14.54 -17.12 4.41
N PRO A 76 -13.44 -17.25 5.19
CA PRO A 76 -12.10 -17.03 4.67
C PRO A 76 -11.67 -18.00 3.56
N GLU A 77 -12.26 -19.19 3.52
CA GLU A 77 -11.92 -20.23 2.53
C GLU A 77 -12.72 -20.09 1.22
N ASP A 78 -13.66 -19.16 1.16
CA ASP A 78 -14.46 -18.96 -0.04
C ASP A 78 -13.59 -18.43 -1.19
N GLU A 79 -13.86 -18.92 -2.40
CA GLU A 79 -13.13 -18.53 -3.61
C GLU A 79 -13.06 -17.00 -3.81
N GLN A 80 -14.17 -16.32 -3.49
CA GLN A 80 -14.27 -14.86 -3.57
C GLN A 80 -13.36 -14.15 -2.54
N CYS A 81 -13.15 -14.74 -1.37
CA CYS A 81 -12.23 -14.23 -0.36
C CYS A 81 -10.77 -14.40 -0.83
N LEU A 82 -10.44 -15.58 -1.36
CA LEU A 82 -9.10 -15.87 -1.89
C LEU A 82 -8.74 -14.96 -3.08
N ASP A 83 -9.68 -14.73 -3.99
CA ASP A 83 -9.51 -13.78 -5.09
C ASP A 83 -9.33 -12.34 -4.57
N ALA A 84 -10.15 -11.92 -3.58
CA ALA A 84 -9.99 -10.60 -2.97
C ALA A 84 -8.63 -10.42 -2.26
N LEU A 85 -8.08 -11.48 -1.66
CA LEU A 85 -6.74 -11.47 -1.06
C LEU A 85 -5.64 -11.33 -2.11
N ASN A 86 -5.72 -12.12 -3.19
CA ASN A 86 -4.76 -12.03 -4.29
C ASN A 86 -4.75 -10.63 -4.90
N ARG A 87 -5.94 -10.03 -5.13
CA ARG A 87 -6.05 -8.65 -5.64
C ARG A 87 -5.48 -7.62 -4.68
N LEU A 88 -5.71 -7.78 -3.37
CA LEU A 88 -5.13 -6.89 -2.37
C LEU A 88 -3.60 -6.97 -2.36
N GLN A 89 -3.03 -8.18 -2.42
CA GLN A 89 -1.59 -8.35 -2.49
C GLN A 89 -1.01 -7.76 -3.77
N GLN A 90 -1.66 -7.99 -4.92
CA GLN A 90 -1.21 -7.40 -6.18
C GLN A 90 -1.24 -5.87 -6.14
N LYS A 91 -2.29 -5.26 -5.55
CA LYS A 91 -2.34 -3.80 -5.35
C LYS A 91 -1.15 -3.32 -4.52
N VAL A 92 -0.87 -3.96 -3.39
CA VAL A 92 0.26 -3.60 -2.52
C VAL A 92 1.61 -3.77 -3.24
N MET A 93 1.77 -4.84 -4.03
CA MET A 93 2.99 -5.05 -4.80
C MET A 93 3.18 -4.00 -5.90
N ASN A 94 2.10 -3.67 -6.62
CA ASN A 94 2.14 -2.64 -7.67
C ASN A 94 2.43 -1.25 -7.08
N GLU A 95 1.79 -0.89 -5.96
CA GLU A 95 2.05 0.37 -5.25
C GLU A 95 3.53 0.47 -4.83
N CYS A 96 4.10 -0.64 -4.34
CA CYS A 96 5.53 -0.72 -3.98
C CYS A 96 6.45 -0.58 -5.21
N GLU A 97 6.09 -1.19 -6.33
CA GLU A 97 6.84 -1.10 -7.59
C GLU A 97 6.81 0.34 -8.14
N GLU A 98 5.66 0.99 -8.16
CA GLU A 98 5.51 2.39 -8.57
C GLU A 98 6.30 3.34 -7.65
N GLU A 99 6.26 3.14 -6.33
CA GLU A 99 7.08 3.89 -5.37
C GLU A 99 8.58 3.69 -5.62
N LEU A 100 9.01 2.46 -5.86
CA LEU A 100 10.41 2.14 -6.15
C LEU A 100 10.86 2.77 -7.48
N GLU A 101 10.07 2.67 -8.54
CA GLU A 101 10.36 3.30 -9.82
C GLU A 101 10.47 4.82 -9.70
N ALA A 102 9.59 5.45 -8.91
CA ALA A 102 9.65 6.88 -8.63
C ALA A 102 10.98 7.26 -7.94
N ILE A 103 11.36 6.53 -6.89
CA ILE A 103 12.63 6.74 -6.17
C ILE A 103 13.83 6.57 -7.10
N LEU A 104 13.85 5.50 -7.91
CA LEU A 104 14.94 5.23 -8.85
C LEU A 104 15.05 6.32 -9.91
N ARG A 105 13.91 6.79 -10.45
CA ARG A 105 13.86 7.87 -11.44
C ARG A 105 14.39 9.19 -10.86
N GLU A 106 13.95 9.55 -9.66
CA GLU A 106 14.41 10.77 -8.98
C GLU A 106 15.91 10.69 -8.68
N THR A 107 16.38 9.54 -8.19
CA THR A 107 17.80 9.28 -7.93
C THR A 107 18.63 9.41 -9.21
N ALA A 108 18.17 8.83 -10.33
CA ALA A 108 18.84 8.93 -11.62
C ALA A 108 18.96 10.39 -12.12
N ILE A 109 17.91 11.20 -11.95
CA ILE A 109 17.95 12.63 -12.29
C ILE A 109 19.02 13.36 -11.47
N LEU A 110 19.10 13.09 -10.18
CA LEU A 110 20.08 13.71 -9.29
C LEU A 110 21.52 13.33 -9.67
N VAL A 111 21.76 12.04 -9.95
CA VAL A 111 23.06 11.54 -10.40
C VAL A 111 23.46 12.15 -11.75
N LEU A 112 22.54 12.22 -12.72
CA LEU A 112 22.83 12.82 -14.03
C LEU A 112 23.09 14.33 -13.94
N LYS A 113 22.39 15.04 -13.05
CA LYS A 113 22.50 16.50 -12.93
C LYS A 113 23.72 16.96 -12.15
N TYR A 114 24.11 16.23 -11.11
CA TYR A 114 25.16 16.64 -10.17
C TYR A 114 26.38 15.73 -10.19
N GLY A 115 26.35 14.64 -10.95
CA GLY A 115 27.35 13.59 -10.91
C GLY A 115 27.15 12.65 -9.73
N TYR A 116 27.61 11.42 -9.90
CA TYR A 116 27.50 10.37 -8.88
C TYR A 116 28.25 10.73 -7.58
N ALA A 117 29.49 11.20 -7.68
CA ALA A 117 30.32 11.48 -6.50
C ALA A 117 29.85 12.68 -5.65
N PRO A 118 29.31 13.78 -6.22
CA PRO A 118 28.68 14.84 -5.42
C PRO A 118 27.34 14.44 -4.80
N PHE A 119 26.56 13.58 -5.47
CA PHE A 119 25.33 13.01 -4.91
C PHE A 119 25.62 12.12 -3.70
N VAL A 120 26.54 11.16 -3.84
CA VAL A 120 26.95 10.26 -2.76
C VAL A 120 27.52 11.04 -1.57
N ARG A 121 28.35 12.07 -1.78
CA ARG A 121 28.83 12.94 -0.69
C ARG A 121 27.71 13.66 0.04
N THR A 122 26.73 14.20 -0.68
CA THR A 122 25.57 14.88 -0.07
C THR A 122 24.71 13.92 0.77
N VAL A 123 24.61 12.66 0.35
CA VAL A 123 23.88 11.61 1.07
C VAL A 123 24.71 11.03 2.23
N ALA A 124 26.03 10.90 2.06
CA ALA A 124 26.95 10.31 3.05
C ALA A 124 27.34 11.29 4.17
N ASP A 125 27.44 12.59 3.86
CA ASP A 125 27.79 13.64 4.83
C ASP A 125 26.58 14.13 5.65
N GLY A 126 25.36 13.69 5.30
CA GLY A 126 24.11 14.00 6.00
C GLY A 126 23.58 12.81 6.80
N GLY A 127 23.06 13.05 7.99
CA GLY A 127 22.36 12.02 8.77
C GLY A 127 21.02 11.63 8.13
N PRO A 128 20.32 10.58 8.62
CA PRO A 128 19.01 10.16 8.10
C PRO A 128 17.96 11.28 8.06
N GLN A 129 18.11 12.28 8.93
CA GLN A 129 17.27 13.48 9.00
C GLN A 129 17.57 14.47 7.86
N ASP A 130 18.82 14.55 7.39
CA ASP A 130 19.25 15.43 6.30
C ASP A 130 18.81 14.90 4.93
N ILE A 131 18.78 13.58 4.76
CA ILE A 131 18.23 12.91 3.56
C ILE A 131 16.73 13.21 3.43
N GLN A 132 15.97 13.04 4.52
CA GLN A 132 14.54 13.38 4.56
C GLN A 132 14.28 14.88 4.33
N VAL A 133 15.10 15.77 4.90
CA VAL A 133 14.99 17.23 4.66
C VAL A 133 15.33 17.58 3.20
N PHE A 134 16.32 16.93 2.59
CA PHE A 134 16.69 17.11 1.19
C PHE A 134 15.58 16.65 0.24
N LEU A 135 15.01 15.47 0.49
CA LEU A 135 13.89 14.93 -0.29
C LEU A 135 12.62 15.79 -0.11
N ARG A 136 12.26 16.13 1.14
CA ARG A 136 11.04 16.91 1.47
C ARG A 136 11.08 18.36 0.97
N ARG A 137 12.23 19.05 1.04
CA ARG A 137 12.36 20.45 0.55
C ARG A 137 12.35 20.57 -0.97
N ARG A 138 12.66 19.52 -1.73
CA ARG A 138 12.93 19.62 -3.17
C ARG A 138 12.01 18.79 -4.06
N LEU A 139 11.42 17.72 -3.54
CA LEU A 139 10.57 16.81 -4.31
C LEU A 139 9.09 16.84 -3.90
N HIS A 140 8.74 17.53 -2.80
CA HIS A 140 7.37 17.56 -2.26
C HIS A 140 6.77 16.15 -2.02
N ALA A 141 7.61 15.13 -1.84
CA ALA A 141 7.18 13.75 -1.63
C ALA A 141 6.54 13.56 -0.22
N PRO A 142 5.49 12.72 -0.08
CA PRO A 142 4.91 12.37 1.21
C PRO A 142 5.88 11.55 2.08
N ASP A 143 5.68 11.58 3.40
CA ASP A 143 6.57 10.95 4.38
C ASP A 143 6.71 9.44 4.18
N VAL A 144 7.87 9.00 3.69
CA VAL A 144 8.25 7.58 3.70
C VAL A 144 8.46 7.14 5.15
N ARG A 145 7.77 6.07 5.59
CA ARG A 145 7.89 5.55 6.96
C ARG A 145 9.34 5.18 7.27
N SER A 146 9.87 5.78 8.34
CA SER A 146 11.29 5.81 8.71
C SER A 146 11.99 4.44 8.79
N GLY A 147 11.26 3.37 9.14
CA GLY A 147 11.82 2.02 9.23
C GLY A 147 12.14 1.37 7.89
N GLN A 148 11.39 1.67 6.82
CA GLN A 148 11.57 1.07 5.50
C GLN A 148 12.60 1.85 4.66
N LEU A 149 12.65 3.18 4.83
CA LEU A 149 13.62 4.03 4.16
C LEU A 149 15.05 3.75 4.65
N ALA A 150 15.26 3.56 5.95
CA ALA A 150 16.59 3.31 6.51
C ALA A 150 17.19 1.99 5.99
N ALA A 151 16.38 0.94 5.88
CA ALA A 151 16.82 -0.35 5.35
C ALA A 151 17.15 -0.26 3.85
N ALA A 152 16.25 0.33 3.05
CA ALA A 152 16.45 0.49 1.61
C ALA A 152 17.66 1.38 1.27
N VAL A 153 17.87 2.46 2.02
CA VAL A 153 19.04 3.35 1.86
C VAL A 153 20.33 2.64 2.28
N THR A 154 20.32 1.87 3.37
CA THR A 154 21.51 1.12 3.81
C THR A 154 21.90 0.03 2.81
N GLU A 155 20.92 -0.69 2.27
CA GLU A 155 21.15 -1.72 1.26
C GLU A 155 21.65 -1.12 -0.07
N PHE A 156 21.06 -0.01 -0.51
CA PHE A 156 21.49 0.72 -1.70
C PHE A 156 22.93 1.24 -1.57
N ILE A 157 23.27 1.84 -0.41
CA ILE A 157 24.65 2.28 -0.13
C ILE A 157 25.62 1.09 -0.13
N GLY A 158 25.21 -0.06 0.41
CA GLY A 158 26.02 -1.29 0.38
C GLY A 158 26.30 -1.80 -1.03
N GLN A 159 25.30 -1.80 -1.91
CA GLN A 159 25.43 -2.21 -3.32
C GLN A 159 26.28 -1.22 -4.13
N VAL A 160 26.15 0.07 -3.84
CA VAL A 160 26.98 1.14 -4.41
C VAL A 160 28.45 1.00 -4.02
N ASN A 161 28.71 0.73 -2.74
CA ASN A 161 30.08 0.60 -2.23
C ASN A 161 30.77 -0.67 -2.77
N SER A 162 30.05 -1.78 -2.91
CA SER A 162 30.63 -3.00 -3.49
C SER A 162 30.94 -2.86 -4.99
N HIS A 163 30.22 -2.01 -5.72
CA HIS A 163 30.49 -1.71 -7.14
C HIS A 163 31.55 -0.62 -7.35
N THR A 164 31.90 0.15 -6.32
CA THR A 164 32.97 1.16 -6.40
C THR A 164 34.34 0.59 -6.05
N GLU A 165 34.43 -0.55 -5.36
CA GLU A 165 35.70 -1.29 -5.13
C GLU A 165 36.21 -2.06 -6.38
N GLU A 166 35.38 -2.22 -7.43
CA GLU A 166 35.76 -2.93 -8.67
C GLU A 166 36.15 -2.01 -9.86
N LEU A 167 36.14 -0.69 -9.68
CA LEU A 167 36.53 0.25 -10.74
C LEU A 167 38.04 0.57 -10.61
N PRO A 168 38.89 0.19 -11.60
CA PRO A 168 40.29 0.58 -11.59
C PRO A 168 40.43 2.09 -11.82
N GLU A 169 41.41 2.68 -11.12
CA GLU A 169 41.73 4.12 -11.10
C GLU A 169 41.77 4.83 -12.46
#